data_AF-F3GLE6-F1
#
_entry.id   AF-F3GLE6-F1
#
_cell.length_a   1.000
_cell.length_b   1.000
_cell.length_c   1.000
_cell.angle_alpha   90.00
_cell.angle_beta   90.00
_cell.angle_gamma   90.00
#
_symmetry.space_group_name_H-M   'P 1'
#
loop_
_entity.id
_entity.type
_entity.pdbx_description
1 polymer ?
#
loop_
_entity_poly.entity_id
_entity_poly.type
_entity_poly.pdbx_seq_one_letter_code
_entity_poly.pdbx_strand_id
1 'polypeptide(L)'
;NSDVSLDMSNGLLNNQSGQITAPGQLLLRNLNVVNNQSGKISSANDFTLAATSLDNTDGSLVSDKALIVRIAQLLTNLRGQISANGVTLSAAALDNRNAELSSLGSLTAIIGQFDNREKGRLLANGALLLTAGGLNNLNGIVSGQQGVQLNLG
;
A
#
# COMPACT_ATOMS: atom_id res chain seq x y z
N ASN A 1 -19.93 14.14 -10.53
CA ASN A 1 -18.97 13.03 -10.38
C ASN A 1 -17.66 13.58 -9.89
N SER A 2 -17.23 13.16 -8.70
CA SER A 2 -15.98 13.57 -8.05
C SER A 2 -14.91 12.48 -8.14
N ASP A 3 -15.20 11.42 -8.89
CA ASP A 3 -14.31 10.28 -9.09
C ASP A 3 -13.22 10.64 -10.10
N VAL A 4 -12.02 10.15 -9.82
CA VAL A 4 -10.85 10.35 -10.67
C VAL A 4 -10.39 8.98 -11.13
N SER A 5 -10.37 8.76 -12.45
CA SER A 5 -9.80 7.56 -13.05
C SER A 5 -8.66 7.95 -13.98
N LEU A 6 -7.47 7.42 -13.74
CA LEU A 6 -6.31 7.54 -14.61
C LEU A 6 -5.92 6.16 -15.10
N ASP A 7 -5.95 6.01 -16.43
CA ASP A 7 -5.42 4.85 -17.16
C ASP A 7 -4.28 5.35 -18.03
N MET A 8 -3.06 4.90 -17.75
CA MET A 8 -1.87 5.36 -18.49
C MET A 8 -1.34 4.32 -19.47
N SER A 9 -2.04 3.21 -19.73
CA SER A 9 -1.64 2.20 -20.73
C SER A 9 -0.15 1.76 -20.58
N ASN A 10 0.25 1.42 -19.35
CA ASN A 10 1.63 1.11 -18.91
C ASN A 10 2.59 2.31 -18.90
N GLY A 11 2.07 3.52 -18.71
CA GLY A 11 2.85 4.74 -18.51
C GLY A 11 3.41 4.88 -17.09
N LEU A 12 4.18 5.95 -16.89
CA LEU A 12 4.73 6.34 -15.60
C LEU A 12 3.87 7.45 -14.98
N LEU A 13 3.42 7.25 -13.75
CA LEU A 13 2.80 8.30 -12.94
C LEU A 13 3.87 8.90 -12.03
N ASN A 14 4.20 10.18 -12.26
CA ASN A 14 5.10 10.94 -11.38
C ASN A 14 4.28 11.88 -10.49
N ASN A 15 4.26 11.59 -9.20
CA ASN A 15 3.69 12.44 -8.15
C ASN A 15 4.75 12.82 -7.09
N GLN A 16 6.03 12.90 -7.49
CA GLN A 16 7.09 13.29 -6.58
C GLN A 16 6.86 14.70 -6.05
N SER A 17 6.89 14.87 -4.72
CA SER A 17 6.58 16.13 -4.03
C SER A 17 5.21 16.74 -4.41
N GLY A 18 4.34 15.94 -5.02
CA GLY A 18 3.04 16.36 -5.52
C GLY A 18 1.90 15.86 -4.64
N GLN A 19 0.69 16.32 -4.94
CA GLN A 19 -0.53 15.86 -4.28
C GLN A 19 -1.60 15.49 -5.29
N ILE A 20 -2.06 14.24 -5.25
CA ILE A 20 -3.25 13.75 -5.96
C ILE A 20 -4.31 13.51 -4.90
N THR A 21 -5.44 14.22 -4.99
CA THR A 21 -6.56 14.04 -4.06
C THR A 21 -7.86 13.92 -4.83
N ALA A 22 -8.63 12.87 -4.55
CA ALA A 22 -9.95 12.65 -5.12
C ALA A 22 -11.03 12.76 -4.03
N PRO A 23 -12.03 13.66 -4.18
CA PRO A 23 -13.17 13.68 -3.27
C PRO A 23 -14.10 12.47 -3.48
N GLY A 24 -14.09 11.87 -4.67
CA GLY A 24 -14.75 10.61 -4.97
C GLY A 24 -13.77 9.43 -4.96
N GLN A 25 -14.15 8.36 -5.65
CA GLN A 25 -13.32 7.18 -5.87
C GLN A 25 -12.07 7.56 -6.69
N LEU A 26 -10.91 7.03 -6.30
CA LEU A 26 -9.66 7.17 -7.06
C LEU A 26 -9.29 5.82 -7.69
N LEU A 27 -9.18 5.79 -9.02
CA LEU A 27 -8.77 4.61 -9.77
C LEU A 27 -7.50 4.94 -10.56
N LEU A 28 -6.38 4.34 -10.18
CA LEU A 28 -5.10 4.45 -10.86
C LEU A 28 -4.76 3.06 -11.41
N ARG A 29 -4.93 2.85 -12.73
CA ARG A 29 -4.84 1.51 -13.35
C ARG A 29 -3.91 1.52 -14.55
N ASN A 30 -3.44 0.33 -14.92
CA ASN A 30 -2.55 0.11 -16.07
C ASN A 30 -1.33 1.04 -16.02
N LEU A 31 -0.68 1.09 -14.86
CA LEU A 31 0.54 1.86 -14.65
C LEU A 31 1.73 0.92 -14.72
N ASN A 32 2.83 1.35 -15.34
CA ASN A 32 4.08 0.62 -15.23
C ASN A 32 4.76 1.00 -13.92
N VAL A 33 5.13 2.28 -13.78
CA VAL A 33 5.83 2.79 -12.60
C VAL A 33 5.01 3.90 -11.97
N VAL A 34 4.89 3.88 -10.65
CA VAL A 34 4.32 4.98 -9.87
C VAL A 34 5.39 5.52 -8.93
N ASN A 35 5.79 6.77 -9.15
CA ASN A 35 6.73 7.49 -8.29
C ASN A 35 5.94 8.46 -7.42
N ASN A 36 5.73 8.11 -6.15
CA ASN A 36 5.06 8.94 -5.14
C ASN A 36 6.06 9.42 -4.07
N GLN A 37 7.33 9.60 -4.44
CA GLN A 37 8.36 9.98 -3.48
C GLN A 37 8.10 11.36 -2.88
N SER A 38 8.09 11.48 -1.55
CA SER A 38 7.71 12.74 -0.86
C SER A 38 6.35 13.31 -1.29
N GLY A 39 5.51 12.49 -1.94
CA GLY A 39 4.22 12.88 -2.48
C GLY A 39 3.07 12.36 -1.65
N LYS A 40 1.86 12.80 -1.97
CA LYS A 40 0.62 12.33 -1.35
C LYS A 40 -0.40 11.93 -2.42
N ILE A 41 -0.92 10.72 -2.32
CA ILE A 41 -2.07 10.26 -3.10
C ILE A 41 -3.16 9.88 -2.11
N SER A 42 -4.31 10.55 -2.20
CA SER A 42 -5.40 10.36 -1.26
C SER A 42 -6.78 10.34 -1.90
N SER A 43 -7.71 9.60 -1.30
CA SER A 43 -9.12 9.58 -1.69
C SER A 43 -10.03 9.60 -0.48
N ALA A 44 -11.11 10.37 -0.55
CA ALA A 44 -12.17 10.36 0.47
C ALA A 44 -13.13 9.16 0.34
N ASN A 45 -12.99 8.36 -0.71
CA ASN A 45 -13.72 7.11 -0.94
C ASN A 45 -12.72 5.98 -1.24
N ASP A 46 -13.16 4.97 -1.99
CA ASP A 46 -12.31 3.85 -2.36
C ASP A 46 -11.16 4.30 -3.26
N PHE A 47 -9.99 3.74 -3.02
CA PHE A 47 -8.79 3.98 -3.79
C PHE A 47 -8.25 2.66 -4.32
N THR A 48 -8.19 2.50 -5.64
CA THR A 48 -7.48 1.39 -6.27
C THR A 48 -6.24 1.90 -7.00
N LEU A 49 -5.10 1.29 -6.71
CA LEU A 49 -3.84 1.48 -7.42
C LEU A 49 -3.36 0.14 -7.98
N ALA A 50 -3.22 0.05 -9.30
CA ALA A 50 -2.68 -1.10 -10.00
C ALA A 50 -1.49 -0.69 -10.88
N ALA A 51 -0.30 -1.17 -10.53
CA ALA A 51 0.93 -0.84 -11.24
C ALA A 51 1.90 -2.04 -11.32
N THR A 52 2.98 -1.92 -12.10
CA THR A 52 4.06 -2.92 -12.10
C THR A 52 5.00 -2.69 -10.93
N SER A 53 5.38 -1.44 -10.67
CA SER A 53 6.15 -1.03 -9.50
C SER A 53 5.59 0.27 -8.89
N LEU A 54 5.81 0.41 -7.59
CA LEU A 54 5.42 1.59 -6.83
C LEU A 54 6.56 1.99 -5.90
N ASP A 55 6.98 3.25 -5.98
CA ASP A 55 7.88 3.87 -5.03
C ASP A 55 7.12 4.93 -4.22
N ASN A 56 6.87 4.62 -2.96
CA ASN A 56 6.23 5.47 -1.97
C ASN A 56 7.23 5.95 -0.90
N THR A 57 8.50 6.12 -1.27
CA THR A 57 9.54 6.56 -0.32
C THR A 57 9.27 7.97 0.20
N ASP A 58 9.20 8.17 1.51
CA ASP A 58 8.75 9.42 2.15
C ASP A 58 7.35 9.90 1.70
N GLY A 59 6.61 9.03 1.01
CA GLY A 59 5.31 9.33 0.42
C GLY A 59 4.15 8.86 1.28
N SER A 60 2.94 9.20 0.86
CA SER A 60 1.71 8.75 1.51
C SER A 60 0.66 8.29 0.51
N LEU A 61 0.06 7.13 0.78
CA LEU A 61 -1.11 6.57 0.09
C LEU A 61 -2.22 6.43 1.13
N VAL A 62 -3.27 7.23 1.02
CA VAL A 62 -4.32 7.31 2.05
C VAL A 62 -5.71 7.12 1.43
N SER A 63 -6.57 6.32 2.04
CA SER A 63 -7.98 6.23 1.67
C SER A 63 -8.87 6.29 2.91
N ASP A 64 -9.93 7.09 2.87
CA ASP A 64 -10.89 7.15 3.98
C ASP A 64 -11.81 5.91 4.02
N LYS A 65 -11.80 5.09 2.96
CA LYS A 65 -12.57 3.84 2.81
C LYS A 65 -11.64 2.66 2.52
N ALA A 66 -11.88 1.91 1.44
CA ALA A 66 -11.05 0.78 1.07
C ALA A 66 -9.89 1.20 0.14
N LEU A 67 -8.69 0.73 0.46
CA LEU A 67 -7.50 0.86 -0.35
C LEU A 67 -7.12 -0.50 -0.93
N ILE A 68 -7.05 -0.58 -2.26
CA ILE A 68 -6.60 -1.76 -2.98
C ILE A 68 -5.32 -1.42 -3.73
N VAL A 69 -4.22 -2.06 -3.35
CA VAL A 69 -2.90 -1.87 -3.97
C VAL A 69 -2.46 -3.17 -4.62
N ARG A 70 -2.35 -3.18 -5.94
CA ARG A 70 -1.91 -4.33 -6.73
C ARG A 70 -0.63 -3.96 -7.48
N ILE A 71 0.49 -4.49 -7.03
CA ILE A 71 1.79 -4.26 -7.61
C ILE A 71 2.31 -5.58 -8.19
N ALA A 72 2.60 -5.61 -9.49
CA ALA A 72 3.01 -6.86 -10.13
C ALA A 72 4.42 -7.32 -9.68
N GLN A 73 5.30 -6.37 -9.37
CA GLN A 73 6.68 -6.63 -8.96
C GLN A 73 6.98 -6.05 -7.57
N LEU A 74 7.62 -4.88 -7.52
CA LEU A 74 8.17 -4.30 -6.30
C LEU A 74 7.33 -3.12 -5.82
N LEU A 75 6.88 -3.21 -4.57
CA LEU A 75 6.36 -2.10 -3.80
C LEU A 75 7.43 -1.64 -2.80
N THR A 76 7.93 -0.42 -2.97
CA THR A 76 8.84 0.24 -2.04
C THR A 76 8.05 1.25 -1.22
N ASN A 77 7.91 1.01 0.08
CA ASN A 77 7.32 1.92 1.05
C ASN A 77 8.37 2.22 2.14
N LEU A 78 9.36 3.06 1.83
CA LEU A 78 10.45 3.38 2.76
C LEU A 78 10.20 4.73 3.43
N ARG A 79 10.15 4.78 4.77
CA ARG A 79 9.73 6.01 5.51
C ARG A 79 8.38 6.58 5.04
N GLY A 80 7.61 5.79 4.30
CA GLY A 80 6.32 6.17 3.76
C GLY A 80 5.17 5.68 4.62
N GLN A 81 3.96 6.06 4.21
CA GLN A 81 2.73 5.66 4.86
C GLN A 81 1.73 5.09 3.84
N ILE A 82 1.14 3.96 4.17
CA ILE A 82 0.00 3.39 3.45
C ILE A 82 -1.10 3.17 4.50
N SER A 83 -2.21 3.92 4.42
CA SER A 83 -3.27 3.82 5.43
C SER A 83 -4.67 3.89 4.85
N ALA A 84 -5.59 3.06 5.37
CA ALA A 84 -6.99 3.11 4.98
C ALA A 84 -7.96 2.51 6.01
N ASN A 85 -9.28 2.60 5.79
CA ASN A 85 -10.28 1.89 6.61
C ASN A 85 -10.40 0.40 6.25
N GLY A 86 -9.84 -0.02 5.13
CA GLY A 86 -9.62 -1.42 4.78
C GLY A 86 -8.51 -1.50 3.76
N VAL A 87 -7.55 -2.39 3.93
CA VAL A 87 -6.42 -2.51 2.99
C VAL A 87 -6.39 -3.91 2.39
N THR A 88 -6.34 -3.96 1.07
CA THR A 88 -6.01 -5.17 0.31
C THR A 88 -4.75 -4.90 -0.51
N LEU A 89 -3.66 -5.58 -0.18
CA LEU A 89 -2.37 -5.42 -0.85
C LEU A 89 -1.95 -6.72 -1.52
N SER A 90 -1.48 -6.63 -2.76
CA SER A 90 -0.82 -7.72 -3.46
C SER A 90 0.48 -7.20 -4.07
N ALA A 91 1.60 -7.88 -3.80
CA ALA A 91 2.91 -7.54 -4.39
C ALA A 91 3.79 -8.79 -4.56
N ALA A 92 4.67 -8.82 -5.56
CA ALA A 92 5.70 -9.88 -5.59
C ALA A 92 6.77 -9.64 -4.52
N ALA A 93 7.11 -8.38 -4.28
CA ALA A 93 7.96 -7.97 -3.17
C ALA A 93 7.46 -6.67 -2.52
N LEU A 94 7.54 -6.60 -1.20
CA LEU A 94 7.23 -5.40 -0.41
C LEU A 94 8.43 -5.06 0.48
N ASP A 95 8.94 -3.84 0.35
CA ASP A 95 9.89 -3.24 1.29
C ASP A 95 9.16 -2.17 2.12
N ASN A 96 8.93 -2.43 3.40
CA ASN A 96 8.22 -1.56 4.35
C ASN A 96 9.12 -1.10 5.50
N ARG A 97 10.43 -0.97 5.26
CA ARG A 97 11.38 -0.58 6.31
C ARG A 97 11.21 0.87 6.75
N ASN A 98 11.29 1.11 8.05
CA ASN A 98 11.05 2.41 8.70
C ASN A 98 9.71 3.05 8.28
N ALA A 99 8.74 2.27 7.84
CA ALA A 99 7.48 2.75 7.28
C ALA A 99 6.28 2.14 7.97
N GLU A 100 5.10 2.66 7.63
CA GLU A 100 3.84 2.19 8.17
C GLU A 100 2.89 1.76 7.06
N LEU A 101 2.34 0.56 7.22
CA LEU A 101 1.15 0.10 6.53
C LEU A 101 0.09 -0.22 7.59
N SER A 102 -0.97 0.57 7.61
CA SER A 102 -2.02 0.47 8.63
C SER A 102 -3.43 0.41 8.05
N SER A 103 -4.32 -0.30 8.74
CA SER A 103 -5.74 -0.29 8.44
C SER A 103 -6.56 -0.05 9.70
N LEU A 104 -7.54 0.86 9.63
CA LEU A 104 -8.54 1.06 10.68
C LEU A 104 -9.60 -0.07 10.70
N GLY A 105 -9.66 -0.88 9.65
CA GLY A 105 -10.47 -2.09 9.59
C GLY A 105 -9.58 -3.30 9.30
N SER A 106 -9.99 -4.15 8.38
CA SER A 106 -9.25 -5.37 8.05
C SER A 106 -8.10 -5.09 7.07
N LEU A 107 -7.00 -5.81 7.25
CA LEU A 107 -5.81 -5.74 6.39
C LEU A 107 -5.57 -7.14 5.82
N THR A 108 -5.66 -7.27 4.50
CA THR A 108 -5.27 -8.47 3.77
C THR A 108 -4.06 -8.14 2.89
N ALA A 109 -2.98 -8.90 3.04
CA ALA A 109 -1.76 -8.74 2.25
C ALA A 109 -1.31 -10.08 1.68
N ILE A 110 -1.07 -10.13 0.37
CA ILE A 110 -0.50 -11.28 -0.34
C ILE A 110 0.82 -10.84 -0.96
N ILE A 111 1.94 -11.30 -0.41
CA ILE A 111 3.26 -10.77 -0.75
C ILE A 111 4.24 -11.91 -1.05
N GLY A 112 4.92 -11.92 -2.19
CA GLY A 112 5.95 -12.94 -2.44
C GLY A 112 7.09 -12.89 -1.42
N GLN A 113 7.78 -11.76 -1.32
CA GLN A 113 8.83 -11.49 -0.31
C GLN A 113 8.53 -10.19 0.43
N PHE A 114 8.40 -10.25 1.75
CA PHE A 114 8.06 -9.10 2.57
C PHE A 114 9.19 -8.75 3.53
N ASP A 115 9.83 -7.59 3.31
CA ASP A 115 10.77 -6.99 4.25
C ASP A 115 10.07 -5.89 5.07
N ASN A 116 9.82 -6.18 6.35
CA ASN A 116 9.23 -5.28 7.34
C ASN A 116 10.21 -4.95 8.47
N ARG A 117 11.51 -5.12 8.25
CA ARG A 117 12.52 -4.90 9.30
C ARG A 117 12.67 -3.42 9.65
N GLU A 118 13.55 -3.11 10.60
CA GLU A 118 13.98 -1.73 10.92
C GLU A 118 12.78 -0.79 11.18
N LYS A 119 12.00 -1.06 12.23
CA LYS A 119 10.81 -0.26 12.61
C LYS A 119 9.71 -0.22 11.54
N GLY A 120 9.70 -1.16 10.60
CA GLY A 120 8.56 -1.39 9.72
C GLY A 120 7.33 -1.81 10.53
N ARG A 121 6.15 -1.29 10.17
CA ARG A 121 4.90 -1.53 10.90
C ARG A 121 3.82 -1.99 9.93
N LEU A 122 3.23 -3.14 10.24
CA LEU A 122 2.01 -3.66 9.63
C LEU A 122 0.93 -3.75 10.71
N LEU A 123 -0.09 -2.90 10.62
CA LEU A 123 -1.08 -2.73 11.70
C LEU A 123 -2.50 -2.86 11.16
N ALA A 124 -3.33 -3.67 11.80
CA ALA A 124 -4.77 -3.71 11.55
C ALA A 124 -5.54 -3.47 12.85
N ASN A 125 -6.50 -2.56 12.84
CA ASN A 125 -7.48 -2.45 13.93
C ASN A 125 -8.60 -3.51 13.80
N GLY A 126 -8.71 -4.15 12.65
CA GLY A 126 -9.55 -5.33 12.42
C GLY A 126 -8.74 -6.62 12.41
N ALA A 127 -9.16 -7.55 11.57
CA ALA A 127 -8.43 -8.78 11.31
C ALA A 127 -7.24 -8.51 10.38
N LEU A 128 -6.10 -9.10 10.70
CA LEU A 128 -4.91 -9.10 9.86
C LEU A 128 -4.73 -10.47 9.22
N LEU A 129 -4.76 -10.53 7.88
CA LEU A 129 -4.42 -11.72 7.10
C LEU A 129 -3.21 -11.41 6.22
N LEU A 130 -2.06 -11.99 6.54
CA LEU A 130 -0.85 -11.90 5.74
C LEU A 130 -0.52 -13.26 5.16
N THR A 131 -0.47 -13.36 3.84
CA THR A 131 0.09 -14.52 3.14
C THR A 131 1.39 -14.09 2.48
N ALA A 132 2.51 -14.72 2.83
CA ALA A 132 3.78 -14.39 2.20
C ALA A 132 4.66 -15.60 1.89
N GLY A 133 5.39 -15.55 0.77
CA GLY A 133 6.42 -16.55 0.46
C GLY A 133 7.69 -16.38 1.30
N GLY A 134 7.86 -15.23 1.94
CA GLY A 134 8.94 -14.95 2.89
C GLY A 134 8.63 -13.68 3.67
N LEU A 135 8.91 -13.68 4.98
CA LEU A 135 8.70 -12.54 5.86
C LEU A 135 9.96 -12.26 6.69
N ASN A 136 10.57 -11.10 6.49
CA ASN A 136 11.60 -10.56 7.38
C ASN A 136 11.00 -9.43 8.23
N ASN A 137 10.74 -9.71 9.50
CA ASN A 137 10.17 -8.74 10.44
C ASN A 137 11.16 -8.34 11.56
N LEU A 138 12.46 -8.34 11.27
CA LEU A 138 13.48 -8.06 12.28
C LEU A 138 13.40 -6.61 12.80
N ASN A 139 13.11 -6.43 14.09
CA ASN A 139 12.84 -5.11 14.69
C ASN A 139 11.64 -4.39 14.04
N GLY A 140 10.73 -5.13 13.41
CA GLY A 140 9.46 -4.65 12.88
C GLY A 140 8.29 -5.11 13.71
N ILE A 141 7.10 -4.60 13.41
CA ILE A 141 5.85 -4.91 14.10
C ILE A 141 4.82 -5.39 13.08
N VAL A 142 4.19 -6.53 13.38
CA VAL A 142 3.04 -7.06 12.67
C VAL A 142 1.95 -7.29 13.72
N SER A 143 0.83 -6.58 13.63
CA SER A 143 -0.23 -6.61 14.65
C SER A 143 -1.62 -6.45 14.06
N GLY A 144 -2.60 -7.15 14.64
CA GLY A 144 -4.02 -7.09 14.30
C GLY A 144 -4.85 -7.15 15.58
N GLN A 145 -5.76 -6.19 15.78
CA GLN A 145 -6.54 -6.09 17.03
C GLN A 145 -7.65 -7.14 17.16
N GLN A 146 -8.25 -7.58 16.05
CA GLN A 146 -9.32 -8.61 16.07
C GLN A 146 -8.80 -10.02 15.72
N GLY A 147 -7.50 -10.16 15.45
CA GLY A 147 -6.87 -11.42 15.11
C GLY A 147 -5.73 -11.23 14.10
N VAL A 148 -4.76 -12.15 14.13
CA VAL A 148 -3.63 -12.18 13.21
C VAL A 148 -3.50 -13.58 12.65
N GLN A 149 -3.54 -13.70 11.33
CA GLN A 149 -3.26 -14.93 10.60
C GLN A 149 -2.11 -14.70 9.63
N LEU A 150 -1.03 -15.48 9.80
CA LEU A 150 0.16 -15.44 8.97
C LEU A 150 0.32 -16.78 8.25
N ASN A 151 0.17 -16.78 6.93
CA ASN A 151 0.40 -17.93 6.08
C ASN A 151 1.75 -17.74 5.40
N LEU A 152 2.79 -18.40 5.89
CA LEU A 152 4.15 -18.30 5.34
C LEU A 152 4.49 -19.57 4.56
N GLY A 153 5.02 -19.40 3.35
CA GLY A 153 5.42 -20.49 2.44
C GLY A 153 6.80 -21.06 2.71
#